data_AF-A0A5J5BNL8-F1
#
_entry.id   AF-A0A5J5BNL8-F1
#
_cell.length_a   1.000
_cell.length_b   1.000
_cell.length_c   1.000
_cell.angle_alpha   90.00
_cell.angle_beta   90.00
_cell.angle_gamma   90.00
#
_symmetry.space_group_name_H-M   'P 1'
#
loop_
_entity.id
_entity.type
_entity.pdbx_description
1 polymer ?
#
loop_
_entity_poly.entity_id
_entity_poly.type
_entity_poly.pdbx_seq_one_letter_code
_entity_poly.pdbx_strand_id
1 'polypeptide(L)'
;MFLVAWAGIAQGKAPSSHVPTLKRSLLTPRHPTHYHSSIDNTYVFIKSLPPPKNPEPSHDDHDHLISRIYYVQAEVIDQLQSQASSNGRRSKLVTFSAFLWKLIAEAGSDCSTKCKLGIVVDGRERLRGRGDTANLCMQNYFGNVLSIPYSEASVDKAIVKVYCKGSNDEAVVVVSSGQRFPVSRLDFGWG
;
A
#
# COMPACT_ATOMS: atom_id res chain seq x y z
N MET A 1 14.61 -2.74 -7.39
CA MET A 1 15.44 -3.43 -8.40
C MET A 1 16.26 -2.44 -9.22
N PHE A 2 15.63 -1.51 -9.94
CA PHE A 2 16.34 -0.54 -10.77
C PHE A 2 17.45 0.24 -10.04
N LEU A 3 17.12 0.93 -8.93
CA LEU A 3 18.09 1.75 -8.21
C LEU A 3 19.31 0.96 -7.71
N VAL A 4 19.10 -0.27 -7.24
CA VAL A 4 20.20 -1.16 -6.81
C VAL A 4 21.05 -1.60 -7.98
N ALA A 5 20.44 -1.90 -9.13
CA ALA A 5 21.19 -2.26 -10.33
C ALA A 5 22.01 -1.07 -10.85
N TRP A 6 21.42 0.13 -10.85
CA TRP A 6 22.11 1.36 -11.23
C TRP A 6 23.28 1.67 -10.30
N ALA A 7 23.07 1.60 -8.99
CA ALA A 7 24.12 1.73 -7.97
C ALA A 7 25.28 0.74 -8.21
N GLY A 8 24.95 -0.52 -8.52
CA GLY A 8 25.96 -1.52 -8.88
C GLY A 8 26.77 -1.17 -10.13
N ILE A 9 26.08 -0.75 -11.20
CA ILE A 9 26.72 -0.34 -12.46
C ILE A 9 27.63 0.87 -12.25
N ALA A 10 27.21 1.86 -11.45
CA ALA A 10 28.00 3.05 -11.16
C ALA A 10 29.34 2.72 -10.47
N GLN A 11 29.39 1.63 -9.70
CA GLN A 11 30.61 1.13 -9.07
C GLN A 11 31.41 0.15 -9.95
N GLY A 12 31.00 -0.08 -11.20
CA GLY A 12 31.64 -1.08 -12.06
C GLY A 12 31.43 -2.53 -11.60
N LYS A 13 30.43 -2.80 -10.74
CA LYS A 13 30.10 -4.16 -10.31
C LYS A 13 29.53 -4.94 -11.50
N ALA A 14 29.82 -6.24 -11.54
CA ALA A 14 29.24 -7.14 -12.53
C ALA A 14 27.69 -7.08 -12.49
N PRO A 15 27.01 -7.33 -13.61
CA PRO A 15 25.56 -7.33 -13.67
C PRO A 15 24.96 -8.19 -12.56
N SER A 16 24.06 -7.60 -11.77
CA SER A 16 23.39 -8.28 -10.66
C SER A 16 22.72 -9.57 -11.14
N SER A 17 22.73 -10.62 -10.31
CA SER A 17 22.02 -11.88 -10.57
C SER A 17 20.51 -11.71 -10.77
N HIS A 18 19.93 -10.59 -10.32
CA HIS A 18 18.55 -10.22 -10.62
C HIS A 18 18.43 -9.55 -11.99
N VAL A 19 18.25 -10.38 -13.04
CA VAL A 19 17.88 -9.91 -14.38
C VAL A 19 16.40 -9.51 -14.39
N PRO A 20 16.05 -8.27 -14.80
CA PRO A 20 14.66 -7.83 -14.85
C PRO A 20 13.86 -8.63 -15.89
N THR A 21 12.66 -9.03 -15.51
CA THR A 21 11.72 -9.68 -16.44
C THR A 21 10.81 -8.63 -17.06
N LEU A 22 10.97 -8.39 -18.37
CA LEU A 22 10.21 -7.37 -19.13
C LEU A 22 8.97 -7.95 -19.83
N LYS A 23 8.76 -9.26 -19.76
CA LYS A 23 7.58 -9.92 -20.33
C LYS A 23 6.34 -9.46 -19.57
N ARG A 24 5.40 -8.77 -20.21
CA ARG A 24 4.14 -8.35 -19.56
C ARG A 24 3.12 -9.47 -19.43
N SER A 25 3.18 -10.46 -20.31
CA SER A 25 2.35 -11.68 -20.30
C SER A 25 2.95 -12.78 -19.42
N LEU A 26 3.31 -12.46 -18.18
CA LEU A 26 3.84 -13.46 -17.23
C LEU A 26 2.77 -14.38 -16.66
N LEU A 27 1.55 -13.86 -16.54
CA LEU A 27 0.42 -14.59 -15.99
C LEU A 27 -0.47 -15.07 -17.13
N THR A 28 -0.95 -16.30 -17.01
CA THR A 28 -1.96 -16.84 -17.92
C THR A 28 -3.35 -16.49 -17.37
N PRO A 29 -4.18 -15.75 -18.12
CA PRO A 29 -5.55 -15.50 -17.72
C PRO A 29 -6.34 -16.81 -17.56
N ARG A 30 -7.34 -16.81 -16.67
CA ARG A 30 -8.25 -17.95 -16.53
C ARG A 30 -9.09 -18.13 -17.80
N HIS A 31 -9.32 -19.38 -18.17
CA HIS A 31 -10.20 -19.75 -19.27
C HIS A 31 -11.07 -20.95 -18.86
N PRO A 32 -12.40 -20.79 -18.71
CA PRO A 32 -13.18 -19.57 -18.93
C PRO A 32 -12.89 -18.47 -17.90
N THR A 33 -13.23 -17.23 -18.26
CA THR A 33 -13.10 -16.10 -17.36
C THR A 33 -14.05 -16.26 -16.18
N HIS A 34 -13.51 -16.21 -14.97
CA HIS A 34 -14.27 -16.19 -13.72
C HIS A 34 -13.67 -15.08 -12.85
N TYR A 35 -14.46 -14.28 -12.16
CA TYR A 35 -13.97 -13.29 -11.20
C TYR A 35 -15.00 -13.09 -10.10
N HIS A 36 -14.53 -12.63 -8.94
CA HIS A 36 -15.41 -12.38 -7.81
C HIS A 36 -16.03 -10.98 -7.95
N SER A 37 -17.33 -10.83 -7.65
CA SER A 37 -18.06 -9.56 -7.80
C SER A 37 -17.47 -8.39 -6.98
N SER A 38 -16.70 -8.69 -5.93
CA SER A 38 -15.99 -7.66 -5.15
C SER A 38 -14.96 -6.86 -5.97
N ILE A 39 -14.54 -7.35 -7.14
CA ILE A 39 -13.63 -6.62 -8.03
C ILE A 39 -14.31 -5.38 -8.62
N ASP A 40 -15.63 -5.39 -8.78
CA ASP A 40 -16.38 -4.26 -9.32
C ASP A 40 -16.25 -3.02 -8.41
N ASN A 41 -16.04 -3.22 -7.10
CA ASN A 41 -15.81 -2.15 -6.13
C ASN A 41 -14.46 -1.40 -6.32
N THR A 42 -13.58 -1.91 -7.18
CA THR A 42 -12.30 -1.24 -7.51
C THR A 42 -12.41 -0.29 -8.69
N TYR A 43 -13.55 -0.28 -9.37
CA TYR A 43 -13.82 0.57 -10.51
C TYR A 43 -14.94 1.56 -10.20
N VAL A 44 -14.86 2.74 -10.79
CA VAL A 44 -15.91 3.75 -10.77
C VAL A 44 -16.25 4.13 -12.20
N PHE A 45 -17.53 4.35 -12.49
CA PHE A 45 -17.91 4.85 -13.79
C PHE A 45 -17.35 6.25 -13.99
N ILE A 46 -16.73 6.52 -15.14
CA ILE A 46 -16.20 7.86 -15.46
C ILE A 46 -17.32 8.91 -15.38
N LYS A 47 -18.54 8.54 -15.80
CA LYS A 47 -19.72 9.41 -15.75
C LYS A 47 -20.19 9.78 -14.34
N SER A 48 -19.77 9.02 -13.32
CA SER A 48 -20.06 9.33 -11.92
C SER A 48 -19.00 10.23 -11.26
N LEU A 49 -17.90 10.55 -11.95
CA LEU A 49 -16.90 11.47 -11.43
C LEU A 49 -17.37 12.92 -11.63
N PRO A 50 -17.19 13.80 -10.63
CA PRO A 50 -17.48 15.22 -10.80
C PRO A 50 -16.56 15.79 -11.90
N PRO A 51 -17.03 16.80 -12.68
CA PRO A 51 -16.17 17.50 -13.60
C PRO A 51 -14.97 18.12 -12.86
N PRO A 52 -13.79 18.22 -13.51
CA PRO A 52 -12.64 18.87 -12.91
C PRO A 52 -13.02 20.27 -12.41
N LYS A 53 -12.64 20.60 -11.17
CA LYS A 53 -12.84 21.96 -10.66
C LYS A 53 -12.02 22.92 -11.54
N ASN A 54 -12.62 24.00 -12.01
CA ASN A 54 -11.86 25.09 -12.62
C ASN A 54 -10.92 25.66 -11.54
N PRO A 55 -9.68 26.03 -11.90
CA PRO A 55 -8.74 26.67 -10.99
C PRO A 55 -9.20 28.12 -10.72
N GLU A 56 -10.31 28.28 -10.01
CA GLU A 56 -10.67 29.54 -9.37
C GLU A 56 -9.77 29.68 -8.12
N PRO A 57 -9.24 30.87 -7.83
CA PRO A 57 -8.47 31.09 -6.60
C PRO A 57 -9.38 30.81 -5.41
N SER A 58 -9.11 29.72 -4.70
CA SER A 58 -9.78 29.41 -3.44
C SER A 58 -9.44 30.51 -2.45
N HIS A 59 -10.43 31.33 -2.07
CA HIS A 59 -10.33 32.27 -0.94
C HIS A 59 -10.32 31.56 0.43
N ASP A 60 -10.29 30.23 0.44
CA ASP A 60 -10.25 29.40 1.64
C ASP A 60 -8.79 29.16 2.04
N ASP A 61 -8.28 30.00 2.95
CA ASP A 61 -6.92 29.98 3.54
C ASP A 61 -6.63 28.69 4.33
N HIS A 62 -7.60 27.78 4.41
CA HIS A 62 -7.54 26.55 5.19
C HIS A 62 -7.24 25.28 4.36
N ASP A 63 -7.24 25.32 3.03
CA ASP A 63 -7.00 24.13 2.18
C ASP A 63 -5.50 23.95 1.80
N HIS A 64 -4.61 24.24 2.73
CA HIS A 64 -3.18 24.01 2.55
C HIS A 64 -2.82 22.57 2.95
N LEU A 65 -2.56 21.72 1.95
CA LEU A 65 -1.99 20.40 2.17
C LEU A 65 -0.59 20.53 2.80
N ILE A 66 -0.45 20.09 4.05
CA ILE A 66 0.84 20.09 4.76
C ILE A 66 1.43 18.67 4.72
N SER A 67 2.65 18.55 4.20
CA SER A 67 3.43 17.32 4.29
C SER A 67 4.31 17.33 5.55
N ARG A 68 4.21 16.27 6.36
CA ARG A 68 4.97 16.13 7.62
C ARG A 68 5.66 14.76 7.71
N ILE A 69 6.89 14.77 8.22
CA ILE A 69 7.63 13.54 8.54
C ILE A 69 7.53 13.32 10.05
N TYR A 70 7.01 12.17 10.45
CA TYR A 70 6.91 11.77 11.85
C TYR A 70 7.97 10.72 12.17
N TYR A 71 8.73 10.94 13.24
CA TYR A 71 9.62 9.94 13.81
C TYR A 71 8.89 9.17 14.90
N VAL A 72 8.89 7.84 14.80
CA VAL A 72 8.28 6.95 15.80
C VAL A 72 9.34 5.99 16.30
N GLN A 73 9.56 5.98 17.61
CA GLN A 73 10.53 5.13 18.28
C GLN A 73 10.18 3.64 18.12
N ALA A 74 11.20 2.77 18.08
CA ALA A 74 11.01 1.34 17.88
C ALA A 74 10.23 0.70 19.04
N GLU A 75 10.47 1.17 20.26
CA GLU A 75 9.83 0.72 21.49
C GLU A 75 8.32 0.97 21.44
N VAL A 76 7.90 2.11 20.89
CA VAL A 76 6.48 2.44 20.69
C VAL A 76 5.85 1.47 19.68
N ILE A 77 6.54 1.17 18.58
CA ILE A 77 6.06 0.20 17.59
C ILE A 77 5.94 -1.19 18.20
N ASP A 78 6.91 -1.60 19.02
CA ASP A 78 6.91 -2.91 19.67
C ASP A 78 5.79 -3.02 20.72
N GLN A 79 5.54 -1.95 21.49
CA GLN A 79 4.40 -1.85 22.40
C GLN A 79 3.07 -1.97 21.66
N LEU A 80 2.88 -1.20 20.59
CA LEU A 80 1.67 -1.29 19.76
C LEU A 80 1.49 -2.71 19.20
N GLN A 81 2.58 -3.34 18.73
CA GLN A 81 2.52 -4.68 18.15
C GLN A 81 2.12 -5.71 19.20
N SER A 82 2.65 -5.59 20.41
CA SER A 82 2.31 -6.44 21.56
C SER A 82 0.82 -6.34 21.89
N GLN A 83 0.30 -5.12 22.02
CA GLN A 83 -1.12 -4.87 22.30
C GLN A 83 -2.06 -5.44 21.22
N ALA A 84 -1.68 -5.34 19.95
CA ALA A 84 -2.48 -5.82 18.83
C ALA A 84 -2.40 -7.34 18.60
N SER A 85 -1.51 -8.05 19.31
CA SER A 85 -1.21 -9.46 19.07
C SER A 85 -1.91 -10.45 20.01
N SER A 86 -2.99 -10.03 20.70
CA SER A 86 -3.77 -10.88 21.61
C SER A 86 -4.31 -12.16 20.96
N ASN A 87 -4.63 -12.12 19.65
CA ASN A 87 -5.10 -13.25 18.86
C ASN A 87 -4.07 -13.70 17.80
N GLY A 88 -2.80 -13.73 18.19
CA GLY A 88 -1.68 -14.12 17.33
C GLY A 88 -0.89 -12.93 16.81
N ARG A 89 0.39 -13.18 16.48
CA ARG A 89 1.37 -12.13 16.16
C ARG A 89 0.97 -11.34 14.91
N ARG A 90 0.76 -10.03 15.07
CA ARG A 90 0.54 -9.08 13.97
C ARG A 90 1.88 -8.51 13.48
N SER A 91 1.94 -8.00 12.26
CA SER A 91 3.14 -7.35 11.74
C SER A 91 3.19 -5.88 12.16
N LYS A 92 4.40 -5.31 12.28
CA LYS A 92 4.61 -3.88 12.60
C LYS A 92 3.82 -2.97 11.64
N LEU A 93 3.82 -3.28 10.35
CA LEU A 93 3.05 -2.53 9.34
C LEU A 93 1.54 -2.56 9.62
N VAL A 94 0.97 -3.74 9.86
CA VAL A 94 -0.48 -3.88 10.10
C VAL A 94 -0.88 -3.16 11.38
N THR A 95 -0.12 -3.37 12.45
CA THR A 95 -0.36 -2.72 13.73
C THR A 95 -0.27 -1.20 13.62
N PHE A 96 0.82 -0.66 13.05
CA PHE A 96 0.99 0.78 12.94
C PHE A 96 -0.07 1.41 12.01
N SER A 97 -0.45 0.74 10.92
CA SER A 97 -1.52 1.21 10.04
C SER A 97 -2.87 1.25 10.77
N ALA A 98 -3.16 0.26 11.62
CA ALA A 98 -4.37 0.25 12.44
C ALA A 98 -4.36 1.37 13.50
N PHE A 99 -3.20 1.62 14.12
CA PHE A 99 -3.03 2.75 15.03
C PHE A 99 -3.26 4.09 14.32
N LEU A 100 -2.66 4.29 13.15
CA LEU A 100 -2.86 5.50 12.34
C LEU A 100 -4.33 5.67 11.94
N TRP A 101 -4.98 4.57 11.55
CA TRP A 101 -6.39 4.56 11.20
C TRP A 101 -7.26 5.00 12.37
N LYS A 102 -7.03 4.45 13.57
CA LYS A 102 -7.71 4.85 14.80
C LYS A 102 -7.47 6.34 15.12
N LEU A 103 -6.22 6.79 15.07
CA LEU A 103 -5.84 8.18 15.37
C LEU A 103 -6.53 9.18 14.43
N ILE A 104 -6.61 8.87 13.14
CA ILE A 104 -7.31 9.72 12.15
C ILE A 104 -8.82 9.69 12.37
N ALA A 105 -9.38 8.53 12.70
CA ALA A 105 -10.80 8.41 12.98
C ALA A 105 -11.21 9.19 14.25
N GLU A 106 -10.37 9.18 15.29
CA GLU A 106 -10.57 9.96 16.53
C GLU A 106 -10.36 11.47 16.35
N ALA A 107 -9.54 11.89 15.38
CA ALA A 107 -9.34 13.30 15.05
C ALA A 107 -10.54 13.90 14.29
N GLY A 108 -11.43 13.06 13.75
CA GLY A 108 -12.68 13.49 13.13
C GLY A 108 -13.69 13.98 14.19
N SER A 109 -14.41 15.06 13.88
CA SER A 109 -15.35 15.69 14.80
C SER A 109 -16.64 14.88 15.05
N ASP A 110 -16.90 13.84 14.25
CA ASP A 110 -18.14 13.05 14.28
C ASP A 110 -17.83 11.55 14.37
N CYS A 111 -18.23 10.93 15.48
CA CYS A 111 -18.03 9.50 15.74
C CYS A 111 -18.89 8.58 14.85
N SER A 112 -19.87 9.14 14.14
CA SER A 112 -20.69 8.43 13.15
C SER A 112 -19.99 8.31 11.79
N THR A 113 -18.96 9.12 11.54
CA THR A 113 -18.17 9.08 10.31
C THR A 113 -17.42 7.77 10.19
N LYS A 114 -17.64 7.07 9.08
CA LYS A 114 -16.89 5.86 8.79
C LYS A 114 -15.52 6.24 8.25
N CYS A 115 -14.48 5.54 8.71
CA CYS A 115 -13.14 5.74 8.19
C CYS A 115 -12.72 4.54 7.36
N LYS A 116 -12.07 4.78 6.21
CA LYS A 116 -11.54 3.74 5.34
C LYS A 116 -10.03 3.69 5.41
N LEU A 117 -9.48 2.49 5.53
CA LEU A 117 -8.04 2.23 5.41
C LEU A 117 -7.75 1.34 4.22
N GLY A 118 -7.04 1.87 3.23
CA GLY A 118 -6.42 1.12 2.14
C GLY A 118 -4.94 0.86 2.42
N ILE A 119 -4.46 -0.35 2.13
CA ILE A 119 -3.02 -0.67 2.24
C ILE A 119 -2.52 -1.15 0.88
N VAL A 120 -1.44 -0.55 0.38
CA VAL A 120 -0.79 -1.00 -0.85
C VAL A 120 -0.08 -2.33 -0.59
N VAL A 121 -0.44 -3.37 -1.35
CA VAL A 121 0.07 -4.72 -1.21
C VAL A 121 0.85 -5.14 -2.46
N ASP A 122 2.09 -5.58 -2.26
CA ASP A 122 2.87 -6.26 -3.30
C ASP A 122 2.33 -7.69 -3.52
N GLY A 123 1.88 -7.95 -4.74
CA GLY A 123 1.30 -9.22 -5.16
C GLY A 123 2.32 -10.26 -5.61
N ARG A 124 3.60 -9.93 -5.77
CA ARG A 124 4.61 -10.87 -6.31
C ARG A 124 4.69 -12.20 -5.56
N GLU A 125 4.69 -12.15 -4.22
CA GLU A 125 4.71 -13.37 -3.39
C GLU A 125 3.40 -14.19 -3.48
N ARG A 126 2.27 -13.53 -3.80
CA ARG A 126 0.96 -14.18 -3.92
C ARG A 126 0.71 -14.77 -5.30
N LEU A 127 1.42 -14.26 -6.31
CA LEU A 127 1.31 -14.67 -7.71
C LEU A 127 2.49 -15.55 -8.15
N ARG A 128 3.13 -16.21 -7.19
CA ARG A 128 4.19 -17.18 -7.42
C ARG A 128 3.69 -18.32 -8.29
N GLY A 129 4.43 -18.60 -9.37
CA GLY A 129 4.11 -19.65 -10.31
C GLY A 129 4.52 -21.03 -9.80
N ARG A 130 4.22 -22.07 -10.58
CA ARG A 130 4.70 -23.41 -10.31
C ARG A 130 6.15 -23.54 -10.77
N GLY A 131 7.07 -23.77 -9.82
CA GLY A 131 8.49 -23.95 -10.08
C GLY A 131 9.34 -22.68 -9.94
N ASP A 132 10.65 -22.88 -9.78
CA ASP A 132 11.60 -21.83 -9.41
C ASP A 132 11.75 -20.76 -10.49
N THR A 133 11.77 -21.16 -11.77
CA THR A 133 11.87 -20.21 -12.89
C THR A 133 10.70 -19.23 -12.91
N ALA A 134 9.46 -19.71 -12.72
CA ALA A 134 8.30 -18.84 -12.71
C ALA A 134 8.29 -17.90 -11.49
N ASN A 135 8.76 -18.38 -10.34
CA ASN A 135 8.95 -17.57 -9.13
C ASN A 135 9.97 -16.46 -9.34
N LEU A 136 11.13 -16.78 -9.91
CA LEU A 136 12.18 -15.81 -10.23
C LEU A 136 11.69 -14.76 -11.23
N CYS A 137 10.96 -15.17 -12.27
CA CYS A 137 10.35 -14.26 -13.23
C CYS A 137 9.37 -13.27 -12.57
N MET A 138 8.50 -13.75 -11.67
CA MET A 138 7.57 -12.89 -10.94
C MET A 138 8.28 -11.96 -9.95
N GLN A 139 9.26 -12.48 -9.22
CA GLN A 139 10.07 -11.70 -8.30
C GLN A 139 10.81 -10.56 -9.03
N ASN A 140 11.34 -10.86 -10.22
CA ASN A 140 12.10 -9.94 -11.05
C ASN A 140 11.25 -9.14 -12.04
N TYR A 141 9.93 -9.28 -12.02
CA TYR A 141 9.06 -8.60 -12.97
C TYR A 141 9.20 -7.08 -12.84
N PHE A 142 9.52 -6.44 -13.97
CA PHE A 142 9.65 -5.01 -14.08
C PHE A 142 8.29 -4.39 -14.45
N GLY A 143 7.53 -4.04 -13.42
CA GLY A 143 6.22 -3.43 -13.57
C GLY A 143 5.43 -3.43 -12.26
N ASN A 144 4.20 -2.92 -12.32
CA ASN A 144 3.31 -2.90 -11.17
C ASN A 144 2.70 -4.28 -10.94
N VAL A 145 2.79 -4.76 -9.71
CA VAL A 145 2.08 -5.96 -9.20
C VAL A 145 1.49 -5.57 -7.86
N LEU A 146 0.58 -4.59 -7.89
CA LEU A 146 0.06 -3.94 -6.70
C LEU A 146 -1.46 -4.11 -6.65
N SER A 147 -1.98 -4.28 -5.45
CA SER A 147 -3.40 -4.12 -5.14
C SER A 147 -3.58 -3.27 -3.90
N ILE A 148 -4.73 -2.62 -3.77
CA ILE A 148 -5.08 -1.81 -2.60
C ILE A 148 -6.36 -2.39 -2.00
N PRO A 149 -6.28 -3.49 -1.22
CA PRO A 149 -7.39 -3.86 -0.37
C PRO A 149 -7.69 -2.73 0.61
N TYR A 150 -8.98 -2.48 0.84
CA TYR A 150 -9.42 -1.51 1.83
C TYR A 150 -10.47 -2.10 2.75
N SER A 151 -10.58 -1.52 3.95
CA SER A 151 -11.60 -1.87 4.93
C SER A 151 -12.24 -0.61 5.50
N GLU A 152 -13.43 -0.76 6.07
CA GLU A 152 -14.24 0.30 6.66
C GLU A 152 -14.61 -0.08 8.10
N ALA A 153 -14.51 0.88 9.01
CA ALA A 153 -14.95 0.75 10.40
C ALA A 153 -15.38 2.12 10.96
N SER A 154 -16.30 2.11 11.92
CA SER A 154 -16.60 3.26 12.77
C SER A 154 -15.67 3.27 13.98
N VAL A 155 -15.48 4.45 14.60
CA VAL A 155 -14.58 4.67 15.74
C VAL A 155 -14.82 3.65 16.87
N ASP A 156 -16.09 3.40 17.23
CA ASP A 156 -16.48 2.49 18.32
C ASP A 156 -16.22 0.99 18.04
N LYS A 157 -16.00 0.62 16.76
CA LYS A 157 -15.88 -0.77 16.31
C LYS A 157 -14.54 -1.10 15.69
N ALA A 158 -13.51 -0.29 15.92
CA ALA A 158 -12.15 -0.49 15.40
C ALA A 158 -11.43 -1.69 16.06
N ILE A 159 -12.02 -2.88 15.98
CA ILE A 159 -11.37 -4.17 16.18
C ILE A 159 -10.98 -4.65 14.78
N VAL A 160 -9.66 -4.70 14.52
CA VAL A 160 -9.10 -4.90 13.18
C VAL A 160 -9.57 -6.22 12.55
N LYS A 161 -10.57 -6.13 11.68
CA LYS A 161 -10.94 -7.14 10.68
C LYS A 161 -11.03 -6.44 9.33
N VAL A 162 -10.05 -6.69 8.47
CA VAL A 162 -9.98 -6.10 7.12
C VAL A 162 -11.04 -6.74 6.22
N TYR A 163 -12.19 -6.10 6.09
CA TYR A 163 -13.26 -6.43 5.12
C TYR A 163 -13.91 -5.16 4.52
N CYS A 164 -14.30 -5.24 3.25
CA CYS A 164 -14.88 -4.15 2.45
C CYS A 164 -16.40 -3.98 2.67
N LYS A 165 -16.87 -2.72 2.71
CA LYS A 165 -18.14 -2.19 2.13
C LYS A 165 -18.17 -0.67 2.38
N GLY A 166 -18.73 0.15 1.47
CA GLY A 166 -18.79 1.62 1.52
C GLY A 166 -20.17 2.24 1.76
N SER A 167 -20.24 3.46 2.35
CA SER A 167 -20.95 4.66 1.80
C SER A 167 -21.02 5.88 2.77
N ASN A 168 -20.62 7.04 2.23
CA ASN A 168 -20.87 8.48 2.56
C ASN A 168 -20.07 9.21 3.67
N ASP A 169 -19.53 10.38 3.30
CA ASP A 169 -18.65 11.34 4.02
C ASP A 169 -17.63 10.67 4.93
N GLU A 170 -16.61 10.08 4.31
CA GLU A 170 -15.70 9.14 4.96
C GLU A 170 -14.26 9.64 4.87
N ALA A 171 -13.57 9.73 6.01
CA ALA A 171 -12.13 9.94 6.02
C ALA A 171 -11.44 8.72 5.41
N VAL A 172 -10.64 8.92 4.35
CA VAL A 172 -9.92 7.84 3.65
C VAL A 172 -8.42 7.97 3.89
N VAL A 173 -7.81 6.88 4.35
CA VAL A 173 -6.36 6.77 4.58
C VAL A 173 -5.80 5.69 3.66
N VAL A 174 -4.74 6.01 2.92
CA VAL A 174 -4.01 5.03 2.12
C VAL A 174 -2.59 4.92 2.63
N VAL A 175 -2.18 3.71 3.03
CA VAL A 175 -0.83 3.43 3.51
C VAL A 175 -0.03 2.70 2.44
N SER A 176 1.07 3.32 2.00
CA SER A 176 2.09 2.68 1.18
C SER A 176 3.36 2.50 2.01
N SER A 177 3.85 1.26 2.10
CA SER A 177 5.00 0.93 2.95
C SER A 177 6.30 0.87 2.16
N GLY A 178 7.22 1.80 2.46
CA GLY A 178 8.60 1.77 2.00
C GLY A 178 9.54 0.87 2.81
N GLN A 179 9.06 0.09 3.80
CA GLN A 179 9.93 -0.67 4.71
C GLN A 179 10.86 -1.68 4.02
N ARG A 180 10.50 -2.13 2.81
CA ARG A 180 11.33 -3.05 2.00
C ARG A 180 12.19 -2.32 0.96
N PHE A 181 12.20 -0.99 0.98
CA PHE A 181 13.03 -0.20 0.10
C PHE A 181 14.50 -0.43 0.47
N PRO A 182 15.34 -0.87 -0.49
CA PRO A 182 16.67 -1.41 -0.18
C PRO A 182 17.72 -0.29 0.01
N VAL A 183 17.46 0.68 0.90
CA VAL A 183 18.34 1.86 1.13
C VAL A 183 19.79 1.44 1.35
N SER A 184 20.03 0.45 2.20
CA SER A 184 21.37 -0.05 2.52
C SER A 184 22.13 -0.67 1.35
N ARG A 185 21.46 -0.91 0.21
CA ARG A 185 22.06 -1.44 -1.03
C ARG A 185 22.26 -0.36 -2.10
N LEU A 186 21.85 0.88 -1.83
CA LEU A 186 21.95 2.00 -2.76
C LEU A 186 23.27 2.76 -2.56
N ASP A 187 24.36 2.09 -2.87
CA ASP A 187 25.69 2.71 -2.81
C ASP A 187 26.15 3.01 -4.24
N PHE A 188 26.34 4.29 -4.54
CA PHE A 188 26.81 4.76 -5.85
C PHE A 188 28.32 5.06 -5.86
N GLY A 189 29.04 4.68 -4.81
CA GLY A 189 30.45 4.98 -4.59
C GLY A 189 30.70 6.14 -3.63
N TRP A 190 29.66 6.70 -3.00
CA TRP A 190 29.74 7.85 -2.10
C TRP A 190 29.05 7.65 -0.75
N GLY A 191 28.67 6.41 -0.41
CA GLY A 191 27.98 6.07 0.85
C GLY A 191 26.49 6.31 0.76
#